data_AF-A0A4R7CDP2-F1
#
_entry.id   AF-A0A4R7CDP2-F1
#
_cell.length_a   1.000
_cell.length_b   1.000
_cell.length_c   1.000
_cell.angle_alpha   90.00
_cell.angle_beta   90.00
_cell.angle_gamma   90.00
#
_symmetry.space_group_name_H-M   'P 1'
#
loop_
_entity.id
_entity.type
_entity.pdbx_description
1 polymer ?
#
loop_
_entity_poly.entity_id
_entity_poly.type
_entity_poly.pdbx_seq_one_letter_code
_entity_poly.pdbx_strand_id
1 'polypeptide(L)'
;MGRLSETEQQRDRLDRALASLSETPSTLKEGVMGIMGNLAALAHSPASDEILKNAFASYAFEHYEIAAYDALIAISEAAGHAEYISQFQQSQAEERAAAQAIGKLMLPTTQTYLKRSLKDLKADR
;
A
#
# COMPACT_ATOMS: atom_id res chain seq x y z
N MET A 1 -12.86 4.30 -9.94
CA MET A 1 -12.38 2.90 -9.86
C MET A 1 -12.05 2.61 -8.41
N GLY A 2 -12.39 1.45 -7.87
CA GLY A 2 -12.08 1.10 -6.48
C GLY A 2 -10.67 0.53 -6.34
N ARG A 3 -10.04 0.69 -5.16
CA ARG A 3 -8.67 0.25 -4.86
C ARG A 3 -8.38 -1.20 -5.27
N LEU A 4 -9.33 -2.11 -5.03
CA LEU A 4 -9.19 -3.52 -5.42
C LEU A 4 -8.93 -3.71 -6.93
N SER A 5 -9.65 -2.99 -7.78
CA SER A 5 -9.48 -3.07 -9.23
C SER A 5 -8.16 -2.46 -9.69
N GLU A 6 -7.64 -1.47 -8.96
CA GLU A 6 -6.34 -0.84 -9.25
C GLU A 6 -5.21 -1.83 -8.90
N THR A 7 -5.25 -2.42 -7.71
CA THR A 7 -4.29 -3.44 -7.26
C THR A 7 -4.30 -4.69 -8.16
N GLU A 8 -5.45 -5.12 -8.68
CA GLU A 8 -5.52 -6.21 -9.66
C GLU A 8 -4.79 -5.86 -10.96
N GLN A 9 -4.95 -4.63 -11.47
CA GLN A 9 -4.27 -4.18 -12.69
C GLN A 9 -2.77 -4.02 -12.50
N GLN A 10 -2.36 -3.51 -11.34
CA GLN A 10 -0.95 -3.42 -10.95
C GLN A 10 -0.30 -4.80 -10.90
N ARG A 11 -0.97 -5.78 -10.29
CA ARG A 11 -0.52 -7.18 -10.28
C ARG A 11 -0.38 -7.71 -11.71
N ASP A 12 -1.35 -7.48 -12.58
CA ASP A 12 -1.29 -7.96 -13.96
C ASP A 12 -0.18 -7.27 -14.79
N ARG A 13 0.19 -6.02 -14.46
CA ARG A 13 1.39 -5.36 -15.02
C ARG A 13 2.67 -6.02 -14.50
N LEU A 14 2.74 -6.26 -13.19
CA LEU A 14 3.88 -6.90 -12.54
C LEU A 14 4.10 -8.34 -13.07
N ASP A 15 3.05 -9.14 -13.18
CA ASP A 15 3.11 -10.52 -13.67
C ASP A 15 3.58 -10.57 -15.12
N ARG A 16 3.16 -9.62 -15.97
CA ARG A 16 3.67 -9.52 -17.36
C ARG A 16 5.15 -9.15 -17.42
N ALA A 17 5.58 -8.21 -16.59
CA ALA A 17 6.98 -7.82 -16.51
C ALA A 17 7.85 -8.94 -15.90
N LEU A 18 7.36 -9.66 -14.89
CA LEU A 18 8.07 -10.79 -14.30
C LEU A 18 8.10 -12.01 -15.21
N ALA A 19 7.02 -12.30 -15.97
CA ALA A 19 6.98 -13.43 -16.88
C ALA A 19 8.01 -13.32 -18.01
N SER A 20 8.38 -12.11 -18.43
CA SER A 20 9.46 -11.89 -19.40
C SER A 20 10.86 -11.91 -18.77
N LEU A 21 10.95 -11.69 -17.45
CA LEU A 21 12.19 -11.68 -16.67
C LEU A 21 12.50 -13.01 -15.96
N SER A 22 11.54 -13.93 -15.84
CA SER A 22 11.66 -15.10 -14.96
C SER A 22 12.26 -16.33 -15.64
N GLU A 23 13.44 -16.71 -15.15
CA GLU A 23 13.71 -18.07 -14.66
C GLU A 23 14.02 -18.04 -13.13
N THR A 24 13.20 -17.48 -12.22
CA THR A 24 13.16 -17.86 -10.77
C THR A 24 12.14 -17.09 -9.92
N PRO A 25 11.67 -17.63 -8.76
CA PRO A 25 10.83 -16.91 -7.79
C PRO A 25 11.59 -15.72 -7.17
N SER A 26 11.02 -14.52 -7.22
CA SER A 26 11.65 -13.28 -6.76
C SER A 26 11.50 -13.08 -5.24
N THR A 27 12.63 -12.89 -4.53
CA THR A 27 12.69 -12.51 -3.10
C THR A 27 11.95 -11.20 -2.78
N LEU A 28 11.77 -10.32 -3.78
CA LEU A 28 10.96 -9.11 -3.66
C LEU A 28 9.48 -9.44 -3.43
N LYS A 29 8.95 -10.45 -4.15
CA LYS A 29 7.55 -10.90 -4.00
C LYS A 29 7.30 -11.43 -2.60
N GLU A 30 8.25 -12.18 -2.05
CA GLU A 30 8.20 -12.69 -0.68
C GLU A 30 8.28 -11.56 0.36
N GLY A 31 9.12 -10.55 0.13
CA GLY A 31 9.20 -9.37 0.99
C GLY A 31 7.90 -8.55 1.04
N VAL A 32 7.28 -8.31 -0.11
CA VAL A 32 5.97 -7.64 -0.23
C VAL A 32 4.89 -8.44 0.53
N MET A 33 4.82 -9.75 0.30
CA MET A 33 3.85 -10.62 0.98
C MET A 33 4.08 -10.67 2.51
N GLY A 34 5.33 -10.67 2.96
CA GLY A 34 5.69 -10.65 4.38
C GLY A 34 5.27 -9.36 5.08
N ILE A 35 5.47 -8.21 4.43
CA ILE A 35 5.03 -6.90 4.96
C ILE A 35 3.51 -6.82 5.03
N MET A 36 2.82 -7.28 3.99
CA MET A 36 1.36 -7.38 3.98
C MET A 36 0.84 -8.25 5.13
N GLY A 37 1.46 -9.41 5.36
CA GLY A 37 1.11 -10.29 6.47
C GLY A 37 1.28 -9.62 7.84
N ASN A 38 2.39 -8.90 8.04
CA ASN A 38 2.65 -8.18 9.29
C ASN A 38 1.68 -7.01 9.51
N LEU A 39 1.34 -6.27 8.46
CA LEU A 39 0.36 -5.19 8.54
C LEU A 39 -1.05 -5.72 8.82
N ALA A 40 -1.44 -6.81 8.15
CA ALA A 40 -2.72 -7.48 8.41
C ALA A 40 -2.81 -7.96 9.87
N ALA A 41 -1.72 -8.49 10.44
CA ALA A 41 -1.69 -8.90 11.84
C ALA A 41 -1.85 -7.71 12.81
N LEU A 42 -1.25 -6.55 12.51
CA LEU A 42 -1.41 -5.32 13.30
C LEU A 42 -2.81 -4.70 13.18
N ALA A 43 -3.42 -4.81 11.99
CA ALA A 43 -4.77 -4.33 11.70
C ALA A 43 -5.88 -5.13 12.42
N HIS A 44 -5.69 -6.45 12.60
CA HIS A 44 -6.70 -7.34 13.20
C HIS A 44 -6.55 -7.55 14.72
N SER A 45 -5.75 -6.74 15.41
CA SER A 45 -5.73 -6.75 16.88
C SER A 45 -6.97 -6.02 17.40
N PRO A 46 -7.88 -6.69 18.15
CA PRO A 46 -9.10 -6.05 18.62
C PRO A 46 -8.75 -4.89 19.55
N ALA A 47 -8.98 -3.68 19.06
CA ALA A 47 -8.70 -2.46 19.80
C ALA A 47 -9.70 -1.37 19.40
N SER A 48 -10.00 -0.47 20.32
CA SER A 48 -10.95 0.63 20.05
C SER A 48 -10.45 1.58 18.95
N ASP A 49 -9.15 1.62 18.66
CA ASP A 49 -8.49 2.47 17.67
C ASP A 49 -8.22 1.79 16.31
N GLU A 50 -8.88 0.65 16.02
CA GLU A 50 -8.68 -0.14 14.79
C GLU A 50 -8.73 0.70 13.50
N ILE A 51 -9.66 1.66 13.42
CA ILE A 51 -9.80 2.53 12.24
C ILE A 51 -8.57 3.43 12.00
N LEU A 52 -7.89 3.85 13.06
CA LEU A 52 -6.65 4.64 12.96
C LEU A 52 -5.47 3.75 12.59
N LYS A 53 -5.35 2.59 13.25
CA LYS A 53 -4.33 1.60 12.93
C LYS A 53 -4.39 1.14 11.48
N ASN A 54 -5.59 0.87 10.97
CA ASN A 54 -5.80 0.49 9.57
C ASN A 54 -5.36 1.61 8.61
N ALA A 55 -5.72 2.85 8.91
CA ALA A 55 -5.33 3.97 8.07
C ALA A 55 -3.82 4.28 8.13
N PHE A 56 -3.16 4.08 9.29
CA PHE A 56 -1.70 4.16 9.41
C PHE A 56 -1.00 3.06 8.60
N ALA A 57 -1.47 1.82 8.76
CA ALA A 57 -0.99 0.67 8.04
C ALA A 57 -1.11 0.89 6.54
N SER A 58 -2.30 1.22 6.04
CA SER A 58 -2.50 1.51 4.62
C SER A 58 -1.57 2.63 4.13
N TYR A 59 -1.49 3.76 4.86
CA TYR A 59 -0.60 4.86 4.46
C TYR A 59 0.87 4.44 4.36
N ALA A 60 1.37 3.68 5.33
CA ALA A 60 2.74 3.15 5.30
C ALA A 60 2.94 2.17 4.14
N PHE A 61 1.92 1.36 3.84
CA PHE A 61 1.97 0.39 2.75
C PHE A 61 2.09 1.06 1.38
N GLU A 62 1.33 2.12 1.12
CA GLU A 62 1.45 2.87 -0.14
C GLU A 62 2.87 3.39 -0.38
N HIS A 63 3.52 3.91 0.66
CA HIS A 63 4.90 4.40 0.56
C HIS A 63 5.92 3.30 0.33
N TYR A 64 5.67 2.11 0.89
CA TYR A 64 6.47 0.94 0.58
C TYR A 64 6.34 0.55 -0.89
N GLU A 65 5.12 0.53 -1.45
CA GLU A 65 4.90 0.22 -2.87
C GLU A 65 5.54 1.24 -3.80
N ILE A 66 5.45 2.54 -3.46
CA ILE A 66 6.14 3.61 -4.20
C ILE A 66 7.65 3.33 -4.31
N ALA A 67 8.28 2.99 -3.18
CA ALA A 67 9.70 2.69 -3.13
C ALA A 67 10.05 1.37 -3.87
N ALA A 68 9.16 0.38 -3.82
CA ALA A 68 9.33 -0.85 -4.58
C ALA A 68 9.30 -0.59 -6.09
N TYR A 69 8.41 0.29 -6.57
CA TYR A 69 8.41 0.71 -7.98
C TYR A 69 9.64 1.53 -8.37
N ASP A 70 10.17 2.39 -7.49
CA ASP A 70 11.45 3.07 -7.74
C ASP A 70 12.59 2.04 -7.97
N ALA A 71 12.66 1.01 -7.12
CA ALA A 71 13.64 -0.05 -7.27
C ALA A 71 13.44 -0.86 -8.57
N LEU A 72 12.20 -1.20 -8.92
CA LEU A 72 11.88 -1.93 -10.16
C LEU A 72 12.26 -1.13 -11.41
N ILE A 73 11.99 0.17 -11.43
CA ILE A 73 12.40 1.05 -12.52
C ILE A 73 13.92 1.05 -12.67
N ALA A 74 14.66 1.23 -11.58
CA ALA A 74 16.11 1.22 -11.60
C ALA A 74 16.69 -0.12 -12.08
N ILE A 75 16.11 -1.24 -11.65
CA ILE A 75 16.49 -2.59 -12.12
C ILE A 75 16.22 -2.75 -13.61
N SER A 76 15.05 -2.31 -14.10
CA SER A 76 14.70 -2.36 -15.52
C SER A 76 15.63 -1.52 -16.39
N GLU A 77 16.01 -0.33 -15.93
CA GLU A 77 17.01 0.52 -16.61
C GLU A 77 18.37 -0.18 -16.70
N ALA A 78 18.85 -0.74 -15.58
CA ALA A 78 20.14 -1.42 -15.52
C ALA A 78 20.17 -2.71 -16.36
N ALA A 79 19.05 -3.41 -16.47
CA ALA A 79 18.92 -4.66 -17.24
C ALA A 79 18.58 -4.44 -18.72
N GLY A 80 18.37 -3.19 -19.16
CA GLY A 80 18.03 -2.86 -20.55
C GLY A 80 16.58 -3.16 -20.94
N HIS A 81 15.70 -3.36 -19.97
CA HIS A 81 14.27 -3.65 -20.15
C HIS A 81 13.41 -2.38 -20.09
N ALA A 82 13.69 -1.44 -21.00
CA ALA A 82 13.02 -0.15 -21.04
C ALA A 82 11.50 -0.24 -21.30
N GLU A 83 11.04 -1.35 -21.89
CA GLU A 83 9.64 -1.60 -22.22
C GLU A 83 8.71 -1.63 -20.99
N TYR A 84 9.22 -1.95 -19.80
CA TYR A 84 8.42 -2.02 -18.57
C TYR A 84 8.40 -0.74 -17.74
N ILE A 85 9.34 0.18 -17.99
CA ILE A 85 9.51 1.40 -17.17
C ILE A 85 8.21 2.21 -17.14
N SER A 86 7.56 2.41 -18.29
CA SER A 86 6.30 3.18 -18.37
C SER A 86 5.17 2.56 -17.54
N GLN A 87 5.10 1.23 -17.47
CA GLN A 87 4.09 0.51 -16.70
C GLN A 87 4.34 0.61 -15.19
N PHE A 88 5.61 0.56 -14.77
CA PHE A 88 5.98 0.76 -13.37
C PHE A 88 5.78 2.21 -12.92
N GLN A 89 6.09 3.19 -13.77
CA GLN A 89 5.79 4.60 -13.51
C GLN A 89 4.29 4.86 -13.38
N GLN A 90 3.48 4.20 -14.20
CA GLN A 90 2.02 4.27 -14.09
C GLN A 90 1.55 3.74 -12.72
N SER A 91 1.95 2.52 -12.34
CA SER A 91 1.59 1.97 -11.03
C SER A 91 2.08 2.86 -9.88
N GLN A 92 3.30 3.37 -9.95
CA GLN A 92 3.83 4.27 -8.92
C GLN A 92 2.97 5.54 -8.78
N ALA A 93 2.51 6.13 -9.88
CA ALA A 93 1.66 7.30 -9.84
C ALA A 93 0.30 7.00 -9.17
N GLU A 94 -0.25 5.82 -9.39
CA GLU A 94 -1.46 5.32 -8.71
C GLU A 94 -1.22 5.23 -7.19
N GLU A 95 -0.11 4.64 -6.73
CA GLU A 95 0.19 4.55 -5.29
C GLU A 95 0.45 5.93 -4.66
N ARG A 96 1.08 6.86 -5.38
CA ARG A 96 1.23 8.24 -4.91
C ARG A 96 -0.13 8.92 -4.72
N ALA A 97 -1.07 8.70 -5.64
CA ALA A 97 -2.42 9.24 -5.54
C ALA A 97 -3.18 8.62 -4.36
N ALA A 98 -3.04 7.31 -4.16
CA ALA A 98 -3.58 6.58 -3.02
C ALA A 98 -3.03 7.08 -1.68
N ALA A 99 -1.71 7.19 -1.54
CA ALA A 99 -1.06 7.74 -0.35
C ALA A 99 -1.61 9.14 -0.03
N GLN A 100 -1.71 10.02 -1.04
CA GLN A 100 -2.27 11.36 -0.85
C GLN A 100 -3.74 11.32 -0.40
N ALA A 101 -4.55 10.42 -0.96
CA ALA A 101 -5.94 10.26 -0.56
C ALA A 101 -6.08 9.82 0.90
N ILE A 102 -5.32 8.82 1.33
CA ILE A 102 -5.30 8.35 2.72
C ILE A 102 -4.80 9.45 3.66
N GLY A 103 -3.71 10.14 3.29
CA GLY A 103 -3.14 11.23 4.07
C GLY A 103 -4.13 12.38 4.32
N LYS A 104 -4.97 12.73 3.33
CA LYS A 104 -6.02 13.75 3.50
C LYS A 104 -7.10 13.37 4.51
N LEU A 105 -7.36 12.06 4.68
CA LEU A 105 -8.36 11.56 5.62
C LEU A 105 -7.80 11.42 7.04
N MET A 106 -6.49 11.54 7.23
CA MET A 106 -5.85 11.17 8.50
C MET A 106 -6.30 12.05 9.67
N LEU A 107 -6.17 13.37 9.52
CA LEU A 107 -6.57 14.32 10.55
C LEU A 107 -8.09 14.30 10.83
N PRO A 108 -8.98 14.34 9.82
CA PRO A 108 -10.43 14.23 10.03
C PRO A 108 -10.84 12.94 10.75
N THR A 109 -10.22 11.80 10.41
CA THR A 109 -10.52 10.50 11.02
C THR A 109 -10.09 10.50 12.49
N THR A 110 -8.89 11.00 12.79
CA THR A 110 -8.38 11.15 14.16
C THR A 110 -9.30 12.04 15.01
N GLN A 111 -9.73 13.19 14.49
CA GLN A 111 -10.64 14.09 15.21
C GLN A 111 -12.00 13.44 15.46
N THR A 112 -12.51 12.68 14.49
CA THR A 112 -13.79 11.96 14.62
C THR A 112 -13.68 10.86 15.67
N TYR A 113 -12.58 10.12 15.67
CA TYR A 113 -12.27 9.11 16.68
C TYR A 113 -12.27 9.72 18.08
N LEU A 114 -11.49 10.78 18.31
CA LEU A 114 -11.42 11.48 19.60
C LEU A 114 -12.79 11.97 20.08
N LYS A 115 -13.59 12.57 19.19
CA LYS A 115 -14.95 13.03 19.53
C LYS A 115 -15.87 11.89 19.98
N ARG A 116 -15.73 10.69 19.41
CA ARG A 116 -16.50 9.51 19.80
C ARG A 116 -16.02 8.96 21.14
N SER A 117 -14.71 8.74 21.29
CA SER A 117 -14.12 8.24 22.54
C SER A 117 -14.43 9.13 23.74
N LEU A 118 -14.40 10.45 23.56
CA LEU A 118 -14.74 11.41 24.63
C LEU A 118 -16.24 11.44 24.98
N LYS A 119 -17.13 11.07 24.05
CA LYS A 119 -18.56 10.95 24.34
C LYS A 119 -18.85 9.68 25.13
N ASP A 120 -18.24 8.56 24.76
CA ASP A 120 -18.42 7.28 25.46
C ASP A 120 -17.93 7.39 26.91
N LEU A 121 -16.76 8.02 27.15
CA LEU A 121 -16.24 8.32 28.50
C LEU A 121 -17.17 9.19 29.37
N LYS A 122 -18.03 10.00 28.76
CA LYS A 122 -19.00 10.84 29.47
C LYS A 122 -20.33 10.11 29.72
N ALA A 123 -20.67 9.10 28.93
CA ALA A 123 -21.87 8.31 29.10
C ALA A 123 -21.71 7.22 30.19
N ASP A 124 -20.48 6.77 30.44
CA ASP A 124 -20.13 5.82 31.51
C ASP A 124 -19.93 6.48 32.90
N ARG A 125 -20.23 7.77 33.08
CA ARG A 125 -20.10 8.52 34.35
C ARG A 125 -21.42 8.92 34.96
#